data_AF-A0A965ARX9-F1
#
_entry.id   AF-A0A965ARX9-F1
#
_cell.length_a   1.000
_cell.length_b   1.000
_cell.length_c   1.000
_cell.angle_alpha   90.00
_cell.angle_beta   90.00
_cell.angle_gamma   90.00
#
_symmetry.space_group_name_H-M   'P 1'
#
loop_
_entity.id
_entity.type
_entity.pdbx_description
1 polymer ?
#
loop_
_entity_poly.entity_id
_entity_poly.type
_entity_poly.pdbx_seq_one_letter_code
_entity_poly.pdbx_strand_id
1 'polypeptide(L)'
;MVMNKKQYPSKYSNGKSVSAAQYITEIICENKAKQDGKDLHYRFWVTPEWDKYYRNQIASAHSLLKKYSDIAIVKSLKNPKASRIYSLRAPHLIAIIEQEQKLVDQQNTELSIKLERPENISFNKNTTKKSNSIISKLKDLE
;
A
#
# COMPACT_ATOMS: atom_id res chain seq x y z
N MET A 1 -10.27 -25.45 -2.17
CA MET A 1 -9.12 -24.57 -1.89
C MET A 1 -9.66 -23.18 -1.58
N VAL A 2 -9.76 -22.80 -0.30
CA VAL A 2 -10.27 -21.48 0.10
C VAL A 2 -9.15 -20.48 -0.13
N MET A 3 -9.16 -19.80 -1.28
CA MET A 3 -8.30 -18.63 -1.50
C MET A 3 -8.69 -17.59 -0.45
N ASN A 4 -7.84 -17.37 0.55
CA ASN A 4 -8.03 -16.31 1.53
C ASN A 4 -8.11 -14.99 0.76
N LYS A 5 -9.32 -14.47 0.54
CA LYS A 5 -9.54 -13.26 -0.26
C LYS A 5 -8.93 -12.10 0.52
N LYS A 6 -7.75 -11.66 0.10
CA LYS A 6 -7.13 -10.44 0.62
C LYS A 6 -8.13 -9.30 0.46
N GLN A 7 -8.38 -8.64 1.57
CA GLN A 7 -9.36 -7.59 1.73
C GLN A 7 -8.63 -6.26 1.79
N TYR A 8 -9.06 -5.31 0.96
CA TYR A 8 -8.46 -3.99 0.84
C TYR A 8 -9.44 -2.93 1.37
N PRO A 9 -8.96 -1.89 2.07
CA PRO A 9 -9.82 -0.81 2.53
C PRO A 9 -10.30 0.02 1.32
N SER A 10 -11.62 0.08 1.10
CA SER A 10 -12.21 0.92 0.04
C SER A 10 -12.56 2.31 0.56
N LYS A 11 -12.23 3.32 -0.23
CA LYS A 11 -12.66 4.71 0.03
C LYS A 11 -14.11 4.95 -0.37
N TYR A 12 -14.59 4.22 -1.38
CA TYR A 12 -15.90 4.45 -2.01
C TYR A 12 -17.00 3.49 -1.55
N SER A 13 -16.67 2.59 -0.61
CA SER A 13 -17.61 1.62 -0.02
C SER A 13 -17.89 1.86 1.46
N ASN A 14 -17.78 3.11 1.94
CA ASN A 14 -18.09 3.51 3.32
C ASN A 14 -17.29 2.73 4.37
N GLY A 15 -15.96 2.68 4.20
CA GLY A 15 -15.04 2.01 5.12
C GLY A 15 -15.07 0.47 5.08
N LYS A 16 -15.82 -0.13 4.15
CA LYS A 16 -15.85 -1.58 3.97
C LYS A 16 -14.60 -2.10 3.29
N SER A 17 -14.21 -3.31 3.67
CA SER A 17 -13.23 -4.10 2.95
C SER A 17 -13.78 -4.61 1.63
N VAL A 18 -13.02 -4.43 0.55
CA VAL A 18 -13.37 -4.86 -0.80
C VAL A 18 -12.36 -5.85 -1.35
N SER A 19 -12.74 -6.52 -2.44
CA SER A 19 -11.84 -7.42 -3.16
C SER A 19 -10.69 -6.67 -3.81
N ALA A 20 -9.56 -7.36 -4.03
CA ALA A 20 -8.42 -6.82 -4.78
C ALA A 20 -8.83 -6.23 -6.15
N ALA A 21 -9.71 -6.92 -6.88
CA ALA A 21 -10.19 -6.47 -8.19
C ALA A 21 -10.94 -5.12 -8.11
N GLN A 22 -11.82 -4.98 -7.11
CA GLN A 22 -12.55 -3.75 -6.88
C GLN A 22 -11.60 -2.62 -6.47
N TYR A 23 -10.66 -2.87 -5.55
CA TYR A 23 -9.68 -1.87 -5.11
C TYR A 23 -8.80 -1.36 -6.27
N ILE A 24 -8.31 -2.27 -7.11
CA ILE A 24 -7.56 -1.95 -8.32
C ILE A 24 -8.38 -1.07 -9.27
N THR A 25 -9.67 -1.39 -9.42
CA THR A 25 -10.59 -0.63 -10.28
C THR A 25 -10.85 0.77 -9.73
N GLU A 26 -11.04 0.89 -8.41
CA GLU A 26 -11.23 2.17 -7.72
C GLU A 26 -10.03 3.11 -7.96
N ILE A 27 -8.79 2.61 -7.86
CA ILE A 27 -7.58 3.41 -8.12
C ILE A 27 -7.54 3.93 -9.57
N ILE A 28 -7.92 3.10 -10.54
CA ILE A 28 -7.95 3.51 -11.96
C ILE A 28 -9.04 4.54 -12.22
N CYS A 29 -10.22 4.37 -11.62
CA CYS A 29 -11.28 5.37 -11.69
C CYS A 29 -10.85 6.69 -11.04
N GLU A 30 -10.13 6.65 -9.91
CA GLU A 30 -9.52 7.84 -9.31
C GLU A 30 -8.57 8.56 -10.28
N ASN A 31 -7.67 7.83 -10.94
CA ASN A 31 -6.74 8.42 -11.91
C ASN A 31 -7.48 9.05 -13.10
N LYS A 32 -8.53 8.38 -13.59
CA LYS A 32 -9.36 8.90 -14.67
C LYS A 32 -10.10 10.17 -14.26
N ALA A 33 -10.68 10.20 -13.06
CA ALA A 33 -11.39 11.36 -12.54
C ALA A 33 -10.45 12.56 -12.33
N LYS A 34 -9.25 12.32 -11.77
CA LYS A 34 -8.20 13.36 -11.66
C LYS A 34 -7.80 13.94 -13.00
N GLN A 35 -7.68 13.11 -14.03
CA GLN A 35 -7.38 13.58 -15.38
C GLN A 35 -8.54 14.39 -15.97
N ASP A 36 -9.77 13.99 -15.73
CA ASP A 36 -10.97 14.65 -16.25
C ASP A 36 -11.39 15.87 -15.39
N GLY A 37 -10.67 16.16 -14.31
CA GLY A 37 -10.99 17.25 -13.37
C GLY A 37 -12.28 17.02 -12.58
N LYS A 38 -12.68 15.76 -12.39
CA LYS A 38 -13.90 15.36 -11.70
C LYS A 38 -13.57 14.73 -10.35
N ASP A 39 -14.50 14.86 -9.41
CA ASP A 39 -14.46 14.14 -8.14
C ASP A 39 -15.26 12.84 -8.21
N LEU A 40 -14.72 11.80 -7.60
CA LEU A 40 -15.37 10.49 -7.50
C LEU A 40 -16.16 10.44 -6.19
N HIS A 41 -17.47 10.20 -6.26
CA HIS A 41 -18.33 10.14 -5.07
C HIS A 41 -18.54 8.70 -4.55
N TYR A 42 -19.15 8.57 -3.36
CA TYR A 42 -19.54 7.27 -2.81
C TYR A 42 -20.44 6.48 -3.78
N ARG A 43 -20.10 5.21 -4.06
CA ARG A 43 -20.80 4.36 -5.05
C ARG A 43 -20.89 4.99 -6.45
N PHE A 44 -19.84 5.68 -6.90
CA PHE A 44 -19.77 6.29 -8.25
C PHE A 44 -20.17 5.34 -9.38
N TRP A 45 -19.90 4.03 -9.25
CA TRP A 45 -20.28 3.01 -10.24
C TRP A 45 -21.79 2.83 -10.45
N VAL A 46 -22.64 3.45 -9.63
CA VAL A 46 -24.11 3.45 -9.84
C VAL A 46 -24.51 4.50 -10.88
N THR A 47 -23.70 5.53 -11.10
CA THR A 47 -24.00 6.55 -12.10
C THR A 47 -23.75 6.02 -13.51
N PRO A 48 -24.60 6.37 -14.50
CA PRO A 48 -24.47 5.86 -15.87
C PRO A 48 -23.17 6.29 -16.54
N GLU A 49 -22.60 7.43 -16.12
CA GLU A 49 -21.30 7.92 -16.59
C GLU A 49 -20.16 6.94 -16.26
N TRP A 50 -20.14 6.45 -15.01
CA TRP A 50 -19.06 5.61 -14.52
C TRP A 50 -19.36 4.12 -14.60
N ASP A 51 -20.63 3.70 -14.63
CA ASP A 51 -21.04 2.28 -14.62
C ASP A 51 -20.38 1.50 -15.76
N LYS A 52 -20.50 2.00 -16.99
CA LYS A 52 -19.91 1.34 -18.17
C LYS A 52 -18.39 1.26 -18.08
N TYR A 53 -17.75 2.33 -17.63
CA TYR A 53 -16.29 2.37 -17.49
C TYR A 53 -15.82 1.41 -16.38
N TYR A 54 -16.46 1.44 -15.21
CA TYR A 54 -16.17 0.59 -14.07
C TYR A 54 -16.31 -0.89 -14.43
N ARG A 55 -17.42 -1.30 -15.09
CA ARG A 55 -17.63 -2.68 -15.55
C ARG A 55 -16.55 -3.16 -16.53
N ASN A 56 -16.08 -2.28 -17.40
CA ASN A 56 -15.01 -2.60 -18.32
C ASN A 56 -13.66 -2.78 -17.62
N GLN A 57 -13.39 -1.96 -16.60
CA GLN A 57 -12.13 -2.02 -15.85
C GLN A 57 -12.13 -3.21 -14.89
N ILE A 58 -13.22 -3.52 -14.19
CA ILE A 58 -13.26 -4.66 -13.25
C ILE A 58 -13.00 -6.01 -13.94
N ALA A 59 -13.53 -6.20 -15.16
CA ALA A 59 -13.23 -7.38 -15.97
C ALA A 59 -11.74 -7.47 -16.35
N SER A 60 -11.12 -6.32 -16.60
CA SER A 60 -9.69 -6.22 -16.90
C SER A 60 -8.85 -6.49 -15.64
N ALA A 61 -9.27 -6.00 -14.47
CA ALA A 61 -8.63 -6.26 -13.19
C ALA A 61 -8.62 -7.76 -12.87
N HIS A 62 -9.75 -8.45 -13.08
CA HIS A 62 -9.80 -9.91 -12.92
C HIS A 62 -8.87 -10.64 -13.89
N SER A 63 -8.73 -10.17 -15.13
CA SER A 63 -7.80 -10.75 -16.09
C SER A 63 -6.33 -10.57 -15.67
N LEU A 64 -5.98 -9.41 -15.08
CA LEU A 64 -4.64 -9.16 -14.56
C LEU A 64 -4.33 -10.00 -13.31
N LEU A 65 -5.30 -10.14 -12.39
CA LEU A 65 -5.15 -10.95 -11.18
C LEU A 65 -4.95 -12.45 -11.45
N LYS A 66 -5.26 -12.93 -12.65
CA LYS A 66 -4.92 -14.30 -13.09
C LYS A 66 -3.43 -14.45 -13.43
N LYS A 67 -2.76 -13.36 -13.79
CA LYS A 67 -1.37 -13.36 -14.30
C LYS A 67 -0.36 -12.85 -13.28
N TYR A 68 -0.75 -11.89 -12.46
CA TYR A 68 0.13 -11.18 -11.54
C TYR A 68 -0.42 -11.19 -10.12
N SER A 69 0.46 -10.99 -9.14
CA SER A 69 0.06 -10.83 -7.75
C SER A 69 -0.73 -9.53 -7.56
N ASP A 70 -1.70 -9.57 -6.65
CA ASP A 70 -2.51 -8.41 -6.30
C ASP A 70 -1.66 -7.24 -5.78
N ILE A 71 -0.61 -7.56 -5.02
CA ILE A 71 0.34 -6.59 -4.47
C ILE A 71 1.13 -5.90 -5.59
N ALA A 72 1.63 -6.65 -6.59
CA ALA A 72 2.38 -6.07 -7.70
C ALA A 72 1.52 -5.11 -8.53
N ILE A 73 0.25 -5.47 -8.77
CA ILE A 73 -0.69 -4.59 -9.50
C ILE A 73 -1.01 -3.33 -8.69
N VAL A 74 -1.21 -3.44 -7.38
CA VAL A 74 -1.47 -2.25 -6.55
C VAL A 74 -0.25 -1.34 -6.46
N LYS A 75 0.96 -1.92 -6.32
CA LYS A 75 2.22 -1.15 -6.30
C LYS A 75 2.45 -0.44 -7.64
N SER A 76 2.21 -1.12 -8.76
CA SER A 76 2.37 -0.52 -10.09
C SER A 76 1.44 0.67 -10.28
N LEU A 77 0.19 0.60 -9.84
CA LEU A 77 -0.78 1.70 -9.95
C LEU A 77 -0.47 2.89 -9.03
N LYS A 78 0.22 2.67 -7.92
CA LYS A 78 0.69 3.73 -7.01
C LYS A 78 2.01 4.34 -7.48
N ASN A 79 2.68 3.74 -8.45
CA ASN A 79 3.93 4.24 -9.00
C ASN A 79 3.67 5.58 -9.73
N PRO A 80 4.49 6.63 -9.51
CA PRO A 80 4.35 7.90 -10.21
C PRO A 80 4.32 7.76 -11.74
N LYS A 81 5.02 6.75 -12.29
CA LYS A 81 5.02 6.44 -13.73
C LYS A 81 3.64 6.01 -14.25
N ALA A 82 2.81 5.41 -13.39
CA ALA A 82 1.46 4.96 -13.72
C ALA A 82 0.37 5.97 -13.31
N SER A 83 0.74 7.12 -12.71
CA SER A 83 -0.23 8.13 -12.23
C SER A 83 -1.14 8.67 -13.33
N ARG A 84 -0.66 8.68 -14.59
CA ARG A 84 -1.41 9.11 -15.77
C ARG A 84 -2.07 7.95 -16.53
N ILE A 85 -2.04 6.74 -15.97
CA ILE A 85 -2.68 5.57 -16.56
C ILE A 85 -4.09 5.46 -16.01
N TYR A 86 -5.05 5.50 -16.93
CA TYR A 86 -6.49 5.41 -16.68
C TYR A 86 -7.10 4.21 -17.42
N SER A 87 -6.30 3.18 -17.71
CA SER A 87 -6.81 1.94 -18.31
C SER A 87 -5.94 0.77 -17.92
N LEU A 88 -6.55 -0.28 -17.39
CA LEU A 88 -5.85 -1.52 -17.04
C LEU A 88 -5.34 -2.29 -18.26
N ARG A 89 -5.77 -1.91 -19.47
CA ARG A 89 -5.31 -2.50 -20.73
C ARG A 89 -4.14 -1.74 -21.37
N ALA A 90 -3.66 -0.67 -20.73
CA ALA A 90 -2.56 0.10 -21.28
C ALA A 90 -1.28 -0.77 -21.36
N PRO A 91 -0.60 -0.86 -22.52
CA PRO A 91 0.59 -1.71 -22.66
C PRO A 91 1.72 -1.28 -21.72
N HIS A 92 1.84 0.03 -21.47
CA HIS A 92 2.82 0.59 -20.54
C HIS A 92 2.57 0.11 -19.10
N LEU A 93 1.31 -0.11 -18.71
CA LEU A 93 0.99 -0.61 -17.37
C LEU A 93 1.51 -2.03 -17.19
N ILE A 94 1.40 -2.87 -18.22
CA ILE A 94 1.85 -4.26 -18.17
C ILE A 94 3.36 -4.31 -17.89
N ALA A 95 4.15 -3.50 -18.59
CA ALA A 95 5.59 -3.41 -18.36
C ALA A 95 5.94 -2.96 -16.93
N ILE A 96 5.19 -2.03 -16.35
CA ILE A 96 5.38 -1.58 -14.96
C ILE A 96 4.98 -2.70 -13.98
N ILE A 97 3.87 -3.40 -14.22
CA ILE A 97 3.44 -4.55 -13.40
C ILE A 97 4.51 -5.63 -13.41
N GLU A 98 5.12 -5.95 -14.56
CA GLU A 98 6.17 -6.95 -14.65
C GLU A 98 7.43 -6.55 -13.88
N GLN A 99 7.80 -5.27 -13.91
CA GLN A 99 8.90 -4.75 -13.09
C GLN A 99 8.59 -4.90 -11.59
N GLU A 100 7.42 -4.46 -11.15
CA GLU A 100 7.00 -4.55 -9.75
C GLU A 100 6.82 -6.01 -9.29
N GLN A 101 6.36 -6.89 -10.17
CA GLN A 101 6.23 -8.32 -9.90
C GLN A 101 7.59 -8.95 -9.60
N LYS A 102 8.62 -8.65 -10.41
CA LYS A 102 9.99 -9.11 -10.15
C LYS A 102 10.51 -8.63 -8.79
N LEU A 103 10.23 -7.39 -8.41
CA LEU A 103 10.62 -6.86 -7.10
C LEU A 103 9.89 -7.56 -5.94
N VAL A 104 8.59 -7.84 -6.10
CA VAL A 104 7.81 -8.58 -5.10
C VAL A 104 8.31 -10.01 -4.95
N ASP A 105 8.66 -10.67 -6.05
CA ASP A 105 9.17 -12.04 -6.05
C ASP A 105 10.57 -12.12 -5.39
N GLN A 106 11.43 -11.12 -5.63
CA GLN A 106 12.71 -10.98 -4.93
C GLN A 106 12.52 -10.77 -3.42
N GLN A 107 11.62 -9.86 -3.00
CA GLN A 107 11.35 -9.59 -1.58
C GLN A 107 10.83 -10.83 -0.83
N ASN A 108 9.99 -11.65 -1.46
CA ASN A 108 9.51 -12.89 -0.85
C ASN A 108 10.62 -13.94 -0.66
N THR A 109 11.71 -13.83 -1.41
CA THR A 109 12.83 -14.76 -1.35
C THR A 109 13.81 -14.41 -0.21
N GLU A 110 13.93 -13.13 0.14
CA GLU A 110 14.96 -12.63 1.08
C GLU A 110 14.53 -12.61 2.57
N LEU A 111 13.24 -12.75 2.89
CA LEU A 111 12.70 -12.59 4.27
C LEU A 111 12.97 -13.78 5.24
N SER A 112 13.97 -14.62 4.97
CA SER A 112 14.35 -15.74 5.86
C SER A 112 15.43 -15.37 6.89
N ILE A 113 15.58 -14.09 7.24
CA ILE A 113 16.50 -13.69 8.31
C ILE A 113 15.92 -14.14 9.65
N LYS A 114 16.41 -15.26 10.19
CA LYS A 114 16.18 -15.67 11.57
C LYS A 114 16.86 -14.65 12.49
N LEU A 115 16.11 -13.66 12.97
CA LEU A 115 16.54 -12.77 14.05
C LEU A 115 16.42 -13.54 15.36
N GLU A 116 17.52 -14.15 15.81
CA GLU A 116 17.57 -14.71 17.17
C GLU A 116 17.57 -13.56 18.17
N ARG A 117 16.54 -13.54 19.03
CA ARG A 117 16.46 -12.59 20.14
C ARG A 117 17.45 -13.05 21.22
N PRO A 118 18.52 -12.30 21.53
CA PRO A 118 19.36 -12.67 22.66
C PRO A 118 18.56 -12.54 23.97
N GLU A 119 18.41 -13.65 24.70
CA GLU A 119 17.66 -13.71 25.96
C GLU A 119 18.39 -13.02 27.13
N ASN A 120 19.70 -12.80 27.00
CA ASN A 120 20.54 -12.22 28.04
C ASN A 120 21.25 -10.95 27.55
N ILE A 121 20.47 -9.89 27.30
CA ILE A 121 21.03 -8.55 27.12
C ILE A 121 21.24 -7.98 28.52
N SER A 122 22.46 -8.14 29.05
CA SER A 122 22.92 -7.39 30.21
C SER A 122 23.04 -5.92 29.80
N PHE A 123 22.02 -5.12 30.11
CA PHE A 123 22.14 -3.67 30.03
C PHE A 123 23.09 -3.25 31.14
N ASN A 124 24.36 -3.01 30.78
CA ASN A 124 25.34 -2.47 31.72
C ASN A 124 24.83 -1.10 32.18
N LYS A 125 24.23 -1.05 33.38
CA LYS A 125 23.87 0.18 34.05
C LYS A 125 25.19 0.83 34.44
N ASN A 126 25.79 1.55 33.49
CA ASN A 126 26.87 2.47 33.79
C ASN A 126 26.37 3.36 34.93
N THR A 127 27.00 3.18 36.07
CA THR A 127 26.83 3.98 37.26
C THR A 127 26.95 5.43 36.83
N THR A 128 25.86 6.17 36.92
CA THR A 128 25.87 7.62 36.76
C THR A 128 26.81 8.14 37.84
N LYS A 129 28.06 8.43 37.46
CA LYS A 129 29.00 9.19 38.27
C LYS A 129 28.26 10.47 38.64
N LYS A 130 27.92 10.58 39.92
CA LYS A 130 27.17 11.68 40.52
C LYS A 130 28.01 12.95 40.36
N SER A 131 27.91 13.63 39.22
CA SER A 131 28.45 14.99 39.09
C SER A 131 27.50 15.89 39.85
N ASN A 132 28.02 16.53 40.91
CA ASN A 132 27.31 17.51 41.74
C ASN A 132 26.43 18.43 40.88
N SER A 133 25.11 18.19 40.94
CA SER A 133 24.11 18.98 40.22
C SER A 133 24.21 20.45 40.67
N ILE A 134 23.91 21.38 39.78
CA ILE A 134 23.91 22.84 40.04
C ILE A 134 23.12 23.18 41.33
N ILE A 135 22.09 22.40 41.63
CA ILE A 135 21.28 22.48 42.86
C ILE A 135 22.11 22.23 44.14
N SER A 136 23.06 21.31 44.10
CA SER A 136 23.97 21.06 45.24
C SER A 136 24.97 22.18 45.48
N LYS A 137 25.29 23.00 44.46
CA LYS A 137 26.16 24.18 44.61
C LYS A 137 25.44 25.41 45.16
N LEU A 138 24.11 25.50 44.99
CA LEU A 138 23.30 26.61 45.48
C LEU A 138 23.01 26.53 46.98
N LYS A 139 23.14 25.35 47.59
CA LYS A 139 22.86 25.12 49.01
C LYS A 139 24.02 25.49 49.96
N ASP A 140 25.18 25.80 49.39
CA ASP A 140 26.41 26.17 50.13
C ASP A 140 26.54 27.70 50.33
N LEU A 141 25.50 28.47 49.99
CA LEU A 141 25.47 29.94 50.04
C LEU A 141 24.47 30.50 51.08
N GLU A 142 24.06 29.68 52.06
CA GLU A 142 23.30 30.10 53.26
C GLU A 142 24.09 29.82 54.54
#